data_AF-A0A4Z2BWF6-F1
#
_entry.id   AF-A0A4Z2BWF6-F1
#
_cell.length_a   1.000
_cell.length_b   1.000
_cell.length_c   1.000
_cell.angle_alpha   90.00
_cell.angle_beta   90.00
_cell.angle_gamma   90.00
#
_symmetry.space_group_name_H-M   'P 1'
#
loop_
_entity.id
_entity.type
_entity.pdbx_description
1 polymer ?
#
loop_
_entity_poly.entity_id
_entity_poly.type
_entity_poly.pdbx_seq_one_letter_code
_entity_poly.pdbx_strand_id
1 'polypeptide(L)'
;MLTVQMQQLCRPTLHVDSFLYDEDQVDSLCESGTMSRSFCVTCGSYRTAPLDFISHSFSIPELQFIFQTVLPDLNGRVLVDVGSRLGAVLYGEISEEFVKLQNEIVEKYQLADRIKVLHTDVRLQETLLQNTDVLIMNNVFEFFMEPSEQVSAWRFITQNFRKRGSLLVTVPSLHESWKTLQMVPQPGWVEELPVDSEVYLDRHTDSETLTQIHLYRVL
;
A
#
# COMPACT_ATOMS: atom_id res chain seq x y z
N MET A 1 -18.80 -12.80 3.20
CA MET A 1 -17.48 -13.37 2.86
C MET A 1 -17.05 -12.69 1.58
N LEU A 2 -16.21 -11.65 1.68
CA LEU A 2 -15.51 -11.10 0.53
C LEU A 2 -14.22 -11.91 0.40
N THR A 3 -14.19 -12.85 -0.54
CA THR A 3 -12.97 -13.58 -0.87
C THR A 3 -12.12 -12.63 -1.71
N VAL A 4 -10.95 -12.22 -1.20
CA VAL A 4 -10.00 -11.42 -1.99
C VAL A 4 -9.43 -12.34 -3.07
N GLN A 5 -9.94 -12.21 -4.29
CA GLN A 5 -9.47 -12.98 -5.43
C GLN A 5 -8.58 -12.06 -6.27
N MET A 6 -7.27 -12.32 -6.25
CA MET A 6 -6.31 -11.51 -6.98
C MET A 6 -6.54 -11.62 -8.49
N GLN A 7 -6.48 -10.48 -9.19
CA GLN A 7 -6.63 -10.47 -10.64
C GLN A 7 -5.47 -11.22 -11.32
N GLN A 8 -5.78 -12.01 -12.34
CA GLN A 8 -4.76 -12.71 -13.14
C GLN A 8 -4.00 -11.72 -14.02
N LEU A 9 -2.69 -11.59 -13.78
CA LEU A 9 -1.80 -10.78 -14.60
C LEU A 9 -1.45 -11.51 -15.92
N CYS A 10 -1.27 -10.76 -17.01
CA CYS A 10 -0.92 -11.29 -18.34
C CYS A 10 0.48 -11.95 -18.40
N ARG A 11 1.31 -11.78 -17.37
CA ARG A 11 2.65 -12.37 -17.23
C ARG A 11 2.76 -13.09 -15.88
N PRO A 12 3.47 -14.23 -15.81
CA PRO A 12 3.69 -14.91 -14.55
C PRO A 12 4.52 -14.01 -13.64
N THR A 13 3.94 -13.76 -12.47
CA THR A 13 4.40 -12.80 -11.48
C THR A 13 4.66 -13.53 -10.18
N LEU A 14 5.78 -13.23 -9.53
CA LEU A 14 6.09 -13.69 -8.18
C LEU A 14 5.84 -12.55 -7.19
N HIS A 15 4.98 -12.80 -6.21
CA HIS A 15 4.73 -11.83 -5.15
C HIS A 15 5.77 -12.00 -4.04
N VAL A 16 6.58 -10.96 -3.82
CA VAL A 16 7.61 -10.93 -2.78
C VAL A 16 7.38 -9.67 -1.97
N ASP A 17 7.25 -9.82 -0.65
CA ASP A 17 6.91 -8.71 0.24
C ASP A 17 8.17 -7.90 0.57
N SER A 18 8.23 -6.66 0.07
CA SER A 18 9.38 -5.76 0.26
C SER A 18 9.59 -5.29 1.71
N PHE A 19 8.60 -5.47 2.59
CA PHE A 19 8.80 -5.25 4.02
C PHE A 19 9.66 -6.35 4.65
N LEU A 20 9.53 -7.59 4.15
CA LEU A 20 10.23 -8.76 4.69
C LEU A 20 11.56 -9.04 4.00
N TYR A 21 11.65 -8.75 2.69
CA TYR A 21 12.81 -9.05 1.88
C TYR A 21 13.27 -7.81 1.12
N ASP A 22 14.51 -7.39 1.36
CA ASP A 22 15.18 -6.40 0.51
C ASP A 22 15.71 -7.03 -0.80
N GLU A 23 16.18 -6.20 -1.73
CA GLU A 23 16.65 -6.68 -3.04
C GLU A 23 17.85 -7.61 -2.92
N ASP A 24 18.79 -7.33 -2.01
CA ASP A 24 19.98 -8.14 -1.77
C ASP A 24 19.61 -9.54 -1.24
N GLN A 25 18.58 -9.62 -0.39
CA GLN A 25 18.03 -10.88 0.11
C GLN A 25 17.33 -11.66 -0.99
N VAL A 26 16.56 -10.99 -1.86
CA VAL A 26 15.95 -11.63 -3.04
C VAL A 26 17.01 -12.15 -3.99
N ASP A 27 18.08 -11.37 -4.23
CA ASP A 27 19.24 -11.78 -5.03
C ASP A 27 19.91 -13.02 -4.45
N SER A 28 20.18 -13.02 -3.14
CA SER A 28 20.78 -14.16 -2.44
C SER A 28 19.90 -15.43 -2.52
N LEU A 29 18.58 -15.29 -2.45
CA LEU A 29 17.64 -16.41 -2.62
C LEU A 29 17.67 -16.94 -4.06
N CYS A 30 17.85 -16.07 -5.05
CA CYS A 30 17.99 -16.46 -6.44
C CYS A 30 19.34 -17.16 -6.71
N GLU A 31 20.43 -16.63 -6.18
CA GLU A 31 21.77 -17.20 -6.32
C GLU A 31 21.90 -18.58 -5.65
N SER A 32 21.24 -18.76 -4.50
CA SER A 32 21.19 -20.06 -3.80
C SER A 32 20.27 -21.09 -4.46
N GLY A 33 19.51 -20.71 -5.49
CA GLY A 33 18.54 -21.56 -6.17
C GLY A 33 17.24 -21.80 -5.39
N THR A 34 17.03 -21.09 -4.28
CA THR A 34 15.79 -21.14 -3.48
C THR A 34 14.63 -20.43 -4.19
N MET A 35 14.96 -19.40 -4.99
CA MET A 35 14.05 -18.62 -5.82
C MET A 35 14.58 -18.55 -7.26
N SER A 36 13.72 -18.21 -8.23
CA SER A 36 14.16 -18.00 -9.62
C SER A 36 13.60 -16.70 -10.15
N ARG A 37 14.44 -15.93 -10.87
CA ARG A 37 14.01 -14.75 -11.66
C ARG A 37 13.42 -15.10 -13.02
N SER A 38 13.34 -16.39 -13.35
CA SER A 38 12.86 -16.84 -14.65
C SER A 38 11.98 -18.08 -14.55
N PHE A 39 11.03 -18.20 -15.45
CA PHE A 39 10.16 -19.37 -15.55
C PHE A 39 10.31 -20.02 -16.92
N CYS A 40 10.12 -21.33 -17.00
CA CYS A 40 10.17 -22.02 -18.29
C CYS A 40 8.85 -21.82 -19.05
N VAL A 41 8.94 -21.34 -20.29
CA VAL A 41 7.77 -21.10 -21.15
C VAL A 41 7.28 -22.37 -21.88
N THR A 42 7.86 -23.54 -21.63
CA THR A 42 7.52 -24.75 -22.41
C THR A 42 7.62 -26.07 -21.65
N CYS A 43 8.75 -26.38 -21.00
CA CYS A 43 9.04 -27.76 -20.55
C CYS A 43 9.73 -27.89 -19.18
N GLY A 44 9.89 -26.79 -18.44
CA GLY A 44 10.64 -26.78 -17.17
C GLY A 44 12.17 -26.83 -17.31
N SER A 45 12.73 -26.57 -18.50
CA SER A 45 14.17 -26.73 -18.78
C SER A 45 14.85 -25.42 -19.20
N TYR A 46 15.20 -25.22 -20.47
CA TYR A 46 16.14 -24.17 -20.89
C TYR A 46 15.51 -22.94 -21.55
N ARG A 47 14.26 -23.05 -22.03
CA ARG A 47 13.57 -21.90 -22.64
C ARG A 47 12.87 -21.11 -21.55
N THR A 48 13.54 -20.10 -21.03
CA THR A 48 13.04 -19.29 -19.92
C THR A 48 12.66 -17.88 -20.37
N ALA A 49 11.73 -17.27 -19.65
CA ALA A 49 11.41 -15.85 -19.73
C ALA A 49 11.45 -15.23 -18.31
N PRO A 50 11.65 -13.91 -18.18
CA PRO A 50 11.69 -13.25 -16.88
C PRO A 50 10.38 -13.39 -16.12
N LEU A 51 10.46 -13.57 -14.80
CA LEU A 51 9.34 -13.41 -13.87
C LEU A 51 9.30 -11.95 -13.43
N ASP A 52 8.10 -11.38 -13.40
CA ASP A 52 7.88 -10.06 -12.81
C ASP A 52 7.78 -10.22 -11.29
N PHE A 53 8.44 -9.35 -10.52
CA PHE A 53 8.38 -9.34 -9.05
C PHE A 53 7.50 -8.16 -8.62
N ILE A 54 6.50 -8.42 -7.78
CA ILE A 54 5.60 -7.37 -7.28
C ILE A 54 5.49 -7.48 -5.76
N SER A 55 5.65 -6.33 -5.10
CA SER A 55 5.28 -6.15 -3.70
C SER A 55 4.00 -5.33 -3.58
N HIS A 56 3.20 -5.64 -2.56
CA HIS A 56 2.03 -4.84 -2.17
C HIS A 56 2.24 -4.15 -0.81
N SER A 57 3.43 -4.27 -0.25
CA SER A 57 3.83 -3.69 1.02
C SER A 57 4.93 -2.67 0.77
N PHE A 58 4.96 -1.60 1.57
CA PHE A 58 6.11 -0.71 1.58
C PHE A 58 7.34 -1.43 2.13
N SER A 59 8.48 -1.18 1.50
CA SER A 59 9.79 -1.51 2.02
C SER A 59 10.13 -0.69 3.26
N ILE A 60 11.16 -1.13 4.00
CA ILE A 60 11.66 -0.39 5.18
C ILE A 60 12.10 1.04 4.80
N PRO A 61 12.85 1.28 3.71
CA PRO A 61 13.21 2.64 3.31
C PRO A 61 12.01 3.52 2.97
N GLU A 62 11.00 3.00 2.28
CA GLU A 62 9.78 3.75 1.97
C GLU A 62 9.02 4.14 3.25
N LEU A 63 8.90 3.22 4.21
CA LEU A 63 8.29 3.51 5.51
C LEU A 63 9.07 4.60 6.26
N GLN A 64 10.39 4.49 6.30
CA GLN A 64 11.24 5.50 6.92
C GLN A 64 11.05 6.86 6.24
N PHE A 65 11.05 6.91 4.92
CA PHE A 65 10.80 8.14 4.16
C PHE A 65 9.44 8.76 4.50
N ILE A 66 8.38 7.96 4.53
CA ILE A 66 7.02 8.41 4.84
C ILE A 66 6.97 9.05 6.23
N PHE A 67 7.49 8.36 7.25
CA PHE A 67 7.36 8.82 8.64
C PHE A 67 8.41 9.84 9.08
N GLN A 68 9.57 9.93 8.42
CA GLN A 68 10.64 10.87 8.78
C GLN A 68 10.64 12.14 7.93
N THR A 69 10.14 12.07 6.68
CA THR A 69 10.24 13.18 5.73
C THR A 69 8.87 13.65 5.22
N VAL A 70 7.95 12.73 4.91
CA VAL A 70 6.67 13.08 4.26
C VAL A 70 5.62 13.56 5.27
N LEU A 71 5.44 12.82 6.36
CA LEU A 71 4.39 13.09 7.34
C LEU A 71 4.89 14.03 8.46
N PRO A 72 4.01 14.89 9.00
CA PRO A 72 4.31 15.68 10.18
C PRO A 72 4.25 14.83 11.45
N ASP A 73 4.52 15.45 12.61
CA ASP A 73 4.26 14.82 13.91
C ASP A 73 2.80 14.35 14.02
N LEU A 74 2.63 13.08 14.38
CA LEU A 74 1.36 12.38 14.45
C LEU A 74 0.80 12.29 15.87
N ASN A 75 1.42 12.95 16.86
CA ASN A 75 0.92 12.92 18.22
C ASN A 75 -0.53 13.42 18.32
N GLY A 76 -1.41 12.59 18.88
CA GLY A 76 -2.85 12.87 18.98
C GLY A 76 -3.62 12.84 17.66
N ARG A 77 -3.02 12.35 16.56
CA ARG A 77 -3.66 12.21 15.24
C ARG A 77 -4.19 10.80 15.03
N VAL A 78 -5.26 10.69 14.26
CA VAL A 78 -5.79 9.40 13.79
C VAL A 78 -5.20 9.09 12.41
N LEU A 79 -4.34 8.07 12.34
CA LEU A 79 -3.83 7.52 11.08
C LEU A 79 -4.57 6.22 10.75
N VAL A 80 -5.02 6.11 9.50
CA VAL A 80 -5.67 4.92 8.96
C VAL A 80 -4.88 4.39 7.78
N ASP A 81 -4.50 3.12 7.85
CA ASP A 81 -3.90 2.37 6.75
C ASP A 81 -4.95 1.41 6.16
N VAL A 82 -5.23 1.55 4.86
CA VAL A 82 -6.23 0.72 4.17
C VAL A 82 -5.51 -0.39 3.42
N GLY A 83 -5.82 -1.64 3.73
CA GLY A 83 -5.18 -2.79 3.08
C GLY A 83 -3.75 -3.02 3.57
N SER A 84 -3.54 -2.87 4.87
CA SER A 84 -2.24 -2.89 5.56
C SER A 84 -1.38 -4.15 5.41
N ARG A 85 -1.90 -5.24 4.86
CA ARG A 85 -1.19 -6.51 4.62
C ARG A 85 -0.58 -7.07 5.90
N LEU A 86 0.74 -6.97 6.06
CA LEU A 86 1.45 -7.40 7.26
C LEU A 86 1.40 -6.37 8.41
N GLY A 87 0.77 -5.21 8.22
CA GLY A 87 0.70 -4.13 9.19
C GLY A 87 1.94 -3.23 9.19
N ALA A 88 2.61 -3.10 8.04
CA ALA A 88 3.92 -2.44 7.92
C ALA A 88 3.86 -0.91 8.14
N VAL A 89 2.76 -0.27 7.75
CA VAL A 89 2.51 1.16 7.97
C VAL A 89 1.77 1.37 9.31
N LEU A 90 0.60 0.75 9.44
CA LEU A 90 -0.25 0.63 10.63
C LEU A 90 -1.34 -0.42 10.31
N TYR A 91 -2.22 -0.78 11.25
CA TYR A 91 -3.00 -2.02 11.16
C TYR A 91 -4.46 -1.81 10.69
N GLY A 92 -4.81 -2.28 9.49
CA GLY A 92 -6.17 -2.26 8.92
C GLY A 92 -6.29 -3.14 7.65
N GLU A 93 -7.04 -4.23 7.67
CA GLU A 93 -6.90 -5.30 6.67
C GLU A 93 -8.20 -6.08 6.44
N ILE A 94 -8.44 -6.54 5.21
CA ILE A 94 -9.65 -7.30 4.84
C ILE A 94 -9.42 -8.82 4.82
N SER A 95 -8.17 -9.27 4.79
CA SER A 95 -7.80 -10.67 4.89
C SER A 95 -7.81 -11.13 6.34
N GLU A 96 -8.60 -12.15 6.65
CA GLU A 96 -8.72 -12.71 8.00
C GLU A 96 -7.38 -13.23 8.55
N GLU A 97 -6.55 -13.85 7.72
CA GLU A 97 -5.25 -14.39 8.13
C GLU A 97 -4.29 -13.28 8.56
N PHE A 98 -4.24 -12.19 7.79
CA PHE A 98 -3.41 -11.04 8.12
C PHE A 98 -3.94 -10.30 9.34
N VAL A 99 -5.26 -10.11 9.46
CA VAL A 99 -5.87 -9.53 10.66
C VAL A 99 -5.48 -10.32 11.91
N LYS A 100 -5.51 -11.66 11.83
CA LYS A 100 -5.11 -12.51 12.96
C LYS A 100 -3.65 -12.29 13.33
N LEU A 101 -2.73 -12.36 12.36
CA LEU A 101 -1.30 -12.14 12.58
C LEU A 101 -1.02 -10.76 13.20
N GLN A 102 -1.67 -9.73 12.67
CA GLN A 102 -1.56 -8.36 13.16
C GLN A 102 -2.01 -8.24 14.63
N ASN A 103 -3.15 -8.85 14.99
CA ASN A 103 -3.63 -8.85 16.37
C ASN A 103 -2.66 -9.59 17.32
N GLU A 104 -2.07 -10.71 16.89
CA GLU A 104 -1.06 -11.42 17.69
C GLU A 104 0.16 -10.52 17.99
N ILE A 105 0.59 -9.70 17.03
CA ILE A 105 1.67 -8.71 17.21
C ILE A 105 1.24 -7.59 18.17
N VAL A 106 0.05 -7.04 18.00
CA VAL A 106 -0.50 -5.99 18.88
C VAL A 106 -0.58 -6.46 20.32
N GLU A 107 -1.06 -7.68 20.56
CA GLU A 107 -1.13 -8.28 21.89
C GLU A 107 0.26 -8.54 22.45
N LYS A 108 1.15 -9.17 21.68
CA LYS A 108 2.52 -9.52 22.09
C LYS A 108 3.31 -8.30 22.56
N TYR A 109 3.14 -7.16 21.91
CA TYR A 109 3.84 -5.91 22.24
C TYR A 109 2.99 -4.91 23.04
N GLN A 110 1.79 -5.30 23.49
CA GLN A 110 0.89 -4.48 24.33
C GLN A 110 0.56 -3.12 23.71
N LEU A 111 0.19 -3.13 22.43
CA LEU A 111 -0.06 -1.92 21.63
C LEU A 111 -1.54 -1.53 21.53
N ALA A 112 -2.43 -2.28 22.20
CA ALA A 112 -3.87 -2.16 22.06
C ALA A 112 -4.45 -0.82 22.58
N ASP A 113 -3.68 -0.04 23.33
CA ASP A 113 -4.06 1.31 23.77
C ASP A 113 -4.02 2.35 22.64
N ARG A 114 -3.23 2.10 21.59
CA ARG A 114 -2.96 3.05 20.50
C ARG A 114 -3.18 2.48 19.10
N ILE A 115 -3.40 1.17 18.98
CA ILE A 115 -3.58 0.48 17.70
C ILE A 115 -4.86 -0.36 17.74
N LYS A 116 -5.61 -0.34 16.64
CA LYS A 116 -6.79 -1.17 16.43
C LYS A 116 -6.82 -1.75 15.02
N VAL A 117 -6.82 -3.09 14.92
CA VAL A 117 -6.97 -3.80 13.65
C VAL A 117 -8.45 -3.97 13.31
N LEU A 118 -8.87 -3.61 12.09
CA LEU A 118 -10.24 -3.74 11.64
C LEU A 118 -10.34 -4.70 10.46
N HIS A 119 -11.06 -5.82 10.64
CA HIS A 119 -11.47 -6.72 9.55
C HIS A 119 -12.74 -6.19 8.90
N THR A 120 -12.61 -5.24 7.97
CA THR A 120 -13.77 -4.58 7.35
C THR A 120 -13.45 -4.01 5.98
N ASP A 121 -14.47 -3.95 5.14
CA ASP A 121 -14.45 -3.12 3.94
C ASP A 121 -14.44 -1.63 4.33
N VAL A 122 -13.54 -0.84 3.73
CA VAL A 122 -13.42 0.60 3.94
C VAL A 122 -14.72 1.35 3.59
N ARG A 123 -15.52 0.81 2.65
CA ARG A 123 -16.82 1.35 2.24
C ARG A 123 -17.88 1.31 3.34
N LEU A 124 -17.60 0.65 4.46
CA LEU A 124 -18.48 0.59 5.62
C LEU A 124 -18.01 1.49 6.77
N GLN A 125 -16.88 2.19 6.60
CA GLN A 125 -16.18 2.91 7.66
C GLN A 125 -16.31 4.43 7.51
N GLU A 126 -17.53 4.92 7.26
CA GLU A 126 -17.83 6.35 7.08
C GLU A 126 -17.30 7.21 8.23
N THR A 127 -17.70 6.89 9.46
CA THR A 127 -17.31 7.66 10.65
C THR A 127 -15.80 7.64 10.87
N LEU A 128 -15.13 6.53 10.55
CA LEU A 128 -13.67 6.44 10.66
C LEU A 128 -13.01 7.40 9.66
N LEU A 129 -13.39 7.33 8.38
CA LEU A 129 -12.85 8.21 7.34
C LEU A 129 -13.10 9.69 7.64
N GLN A 130 -14.29 10.04 8.13
CA GLN A 130 -14.63 11.43 8.48
C GLN A 130 -13.79 11.99 9.63
N ASN A 131 -13.28 11.15 10.52
CA ASN A 131 -12.46 11.56 11.67
C ASN A 131 -10.95 11.41 11.47
N THR A 132 -10.53 10.71 10.40
CA THR A 132 -9.13 10.42 10.07
C THR A 132 -8.35 11.70 9.77
N ASP A 133 -7.16 11.84 10.36
CA ASP A 133 -6.21 12.93 10.08
C ASP A 133 -5.22 12.58 8.97
N VAL A 134 -4.82 11.31 8.87
CA VAL A 134 -3.91 10.80 7.85
C VAL A 134 -4.43 9.49 7.30
N LEU A 135 -4.68 9.42 5.99
CA LEU A 135 -5.11 8.22 5.29
C LEU A 135 -3.96 7.72 4.40
N ILE A 136 -3.56 6.46 4.55
CA ILE A 136 -2.52 5.84 3.73
C ILE A 136 -3.14 4.75 2.87
N MET A 137 -2.81 4.76 1.58
CA MET A 137 -3.32 3.82 0.59
C MET A 137 -2.20 3.37 -0.34
N ASN A 138 -1.65 2.18 -0.11
CA ASN A 138 -0.61 1.58 -0.94
C ASN A 138 -1.16 0.37 -1.73
N ASN A 139 -1.23 0.48 -3.06
CA ASN A 139 -1.61 -0.60 -3.97
C ASN A 139 -2.92 -1.33 -3.58
N VAL A 140 -3.87 -0.60 -2.99
CA VAL A 140 -4.98 -1.19 -2.20
C VAL A 140 -6.09 -1.79 -3.07
N PHE A 141 -6.25 -1.34 -4.31
CA PHE A 141 -7.43 -1.65 -5.13
C PHE A 141 -7.13 -2.41 -6.41
N GLU A 142 -6.11 -1.98 -7.15
CA GLU A 142 -5.90 -2.42 -8.53
C GLU A 142 -5.68 -3.93 -8.68
N PHE A 143 -5.10 -4.59 -7.67
CA PHE A 143 -4.84 -6.02 -7.66
C PHE A 143 -5.94 -6.86 -6.99
N PHE A 144 -6.85 -6.22 -6.26
CA PHE A 144 -7.73 -6.88 -5.29
C PHE A 144 -9.22 -6.72 -5.58
N MET A 145 -9.58 -5.82 -6.50
CA MET A 145 -10.97 -5.46 -6.80
C MET A 145 -11.20 -5.31 -8.30
N GLU A 146 -12.39 -5.66 -8.76
CA GLU A 146 -12.81 -5.39 -10.14
C GLU A 146 -12.97 -3.87 -10.38
N PRO A 147 -12.76 -3.36 -11.61
CA PRO A 147 -12.78 -1.92 -11.88
C PRO A 147 -14.04 -1.18 -11.35
N SER A 148 -15.20 -1.82 -11.42
CA SER A 148 -16.46 -1.25 -10.90
C SER A 148 -16.46 -1.11 -9.37
N GLU A 149 -15.84 -2.04 -8.66
CA GLU A 149 -15.67 -2.01 -7.21
C GLU A 149 -14.64 -0.96 -6.80
N GLN A 150 -13.55 -0.84 -7.55
CA GLN A 150 -12.55 0.22 -7.35
C GLN A 150 -13.19 1.61 -7.48
N VAL A 151 -14.00 1.82 -8.52
CA VAL A 151 -14.75 3.07 -8.71
C VAL A 151 -15.70 3.34 -7.53
N SER A 152 -16.38 2.31 -7.03
CA SER A 152 -17.26 2.43 -5.87
C SER A 152 -16.49 2.78 -4.59
N ALA A 153 -15.33 2.16 -4.37
CA ALA A 153 -14.48 2.43 -3.20
C ALA A 153 -13.91 3.86 -3.25
N TRP A 154 -13.37 4.28 -4.40
CA TRP A 154 -12.87 5.64 -4.59
C TRP A 154 -13.97 6.68 -4.38
N ARG A 155 -15.17 6.50 -4.94
CA ARG A 155 -16.29 7.41 -4.70
C ARG A 155 -16.66 7.51 -3.23
N PHE A 156 -16.66 6.39 -2.51
CA PHE A 156 -16.94 6.40 -1.09
C PHE A 156 -15.87 7.18 -0.31
N ILE A 157 -14.59 6.96 -0.62
CA ILE A 157 -13.48 7.68 0.03
C ILE A 157 -13.56 9.17 -0.27
N THR A 158 -13.76 9.56 -1.54
CA THR A 158 -13.83 10.99 -1.91
C THR A 158 -15.04 11.69 -1.29
N GLN A 159 -16.10 10.96 -0.96
CA GLN A 159 -17.28 11.52 -0.28
C GLN A 159 -17.07 11.67 1.23
N ASN A 160 -16.29 10.79 1.87
CA ASN A 160 -16.21 10.70 3.33
C ASN A 160 -14.90 11.19 3.94
N PHE A 161 -13.78 11.10 3.23
CA PHE A 161 -12.50 11.64 3.69
C PHE A 161 -12.42 13.15 3.39
N ARG A 162 -13.09 13.95 4.23
CA ARG A 162 -13.37 15.38 3.98
C ARG A 162 -12.90 16.33 5.07
N LYS A 163 -12.25 15.82 6.11
CA LYS A 163 -11.71 16.64 7.19
C LYS A 163 -10.61 17.55 6.64
N ARG A 164 -10.90 18.85 6.53
CA ARG A 164 -9.99 19.89 6.00
C ARG A 164 -8.62 19.80 6.68
N GLY A 165 -7.56 19.85 5.89
CA GLY A 165 -6.17 19.78 6.35
C GLY A 165 -5.66 18.37 6.64
N SER A 166 -6.50 17.34 6.55
CA SER A 166 -6.06 15.95 6.63
C SER A 166 -5.18 15.59 5.45
N LEU A 167 -4.31 14.61 5.66
CA LEU A 167 -3.32 14.18 4.67
C LEU A 167 -3.71 12.83 4.07
N LEU A 168 -3.46 12.68 2.78
CA LEU A 168 -3.64 11.42 2.06
C LEU A 168 -2.30 11.05 1.41
N VAL A 169 -1.77 9.88 1.75
CA VAL A 169 -0.60 9.31 1.09
C VAL A 169 -1.07 8.19 0.17
N THR A 170 -0.70 8.24 -1.11
CA THR A 170 -1.05 7.18 -2.07
C THR A 170 0.15 6.68 -2.83
N VAL A 171 0.12 5.39 -3.13
CA VAL A 171 0.92 4.73 -4.16
C VAL A 171 -0.03 3.80 -4.94
N PRO A 172 -0.19 3.94 -6.26
CA PRO A 172 0.34 5.02 -7.11
C PRO A 172 -0.36 6.38 -6.87
N SER A 173 -0.09 7.39 -7.70
CA SER A 173 -0.78 8.68 -7.62
C SER A 173 -2.30 8.55 -7.81
N LEU A 174 -3.07 9.55 -7.33
CA LEU A 174 -4.50 9.64 -7.63
C LEU A 174 -4.75 9.76 -9.14
N HIS A 175 -3.88 10.47 -9.86
CA HIS A 175 -4.00 10.63 -11.31
C HIS A 175 -3.91 9.29 -12.03
N GLU A 176 -2.91 8.47 -11.70
CA GLU A 176 -2.73 7.14 -12.30
C GLU A 176 -3.87 6.20 -11.92
N SER A 177 -4.21 6.15 -10.63
CA SER A 177 -5.31 5.34 -10.10
C SER A 177 -6.64 5.63 -10.79
N TRP A 178 -6.92 6.89 -11.14
CA TRP A 178 -8.18 7.29 -11.75
C TRP A 178 -8.17 7.23 -13.27
N LYS A 179 -7.01 7.43 -13.89
CA LYS A 179 -6.86 7.34 -15.35
C LYS A 179 -7.20 5.95 -15.86
N THR A 180 -6.75 4.90 -15.16
CA THR A 180 -7.08 3.50 -15.49
C THR A 180 -8.59 3.22 -15.36
N LEU A 181 -9.24 3.86 -14.39
CA LEU A 181 -10.67 3.71 -14.09
C LEU A 181 -11.59 4.67 -14.86
N GLN A 182 -11.03 5.58 -15.66
CA GLN A 182 -11.75 6.67 -16.34
C GLN A 182 -12.59 7.52 -15.38
N MET A 183 -12.11 7.68 -14.14
CA MET A 183 -12.77 8.50 -13.14
C MET A 183 -12.42 9.98 -13.34
N VAL A 184 -13.42 10.85 -13.15
CA VAL A 184 -13.21 12.29 -13.18
C VAL A 184 -12.77 12.76 -11.80
N PRO A 185 -11.64 13.47 -11.67
CA PRO A 185 -11.21 14.09 -10.41
C PRO A 185 -12.33 14.94 -9.81
N GLN A 186 -12.57 14.80 -8.52
CA GLN A 186 -13.56 15.64 -7.84
C GLN A 186 -12.94 17.01 -7.53
N PRO A 187 -13.40 18.11 -8.15
CA PRO A 187 -12.81 19.42 -7.92
C PRO A 187 -12.94 19.84 -6.45
N GLY A 188 -11.89 20.45 -5.90
CA GLY A 188 -11.89 20.95 -4.53
C GLY A 188 -11.92 19.87 -3.44
N TRP A 189 -11.49 18.64 -3.75
CA TRP A 189 -11.32 17.61 -2.71
C TRP A 189 -9.94 17.68 -2.07
N VAL A 190 -8.89 17.56 -2.88
CA VAL A 190 -7.51 17.57 -2.41
C VAL A 190 -6.64 18.42 -3.33
N GLU A 191 -5.54 18.91 -2.77
CA GLU A 191 -4.40 19.44 -3.52
C GLU A 191 -3.18 18.54 -3.30
N GLU A 192 -2.37 18.35 -4.32
CA GLU A 192 -1.10 17.62 -4.21
C GLU A 192 -0.04 18.53 -3.57
N LEU A 193 0.71 17.98 -2.62
CA LEU A 193 1.81 18.66 -1.96
C LEU A 193 3.14 18.15 -2.54
N PRO A 194 4.14 19.02 -2.68
CA PRO A 194 5.46 18.58 -3.11
C PRO A 194 6.07 17.63 -2.07
N VAL A 195 6.61 16.53 -2.57
CA VAL A 195 7.38 15.55 -1.79
C VAL A 195 8.80 15.56 -2.35
N ASP A 196 9.77 15.90 -1.50
CA ASP A 196 11.18 15.95 -1.90
C ASP A 196 11.88 14.64 -1.50
N SER A 197 12.02 13.73 -2.47
CA SER A 197 12.71 12.45 -2.27
C SER A 197 14.23 12.61 -2.15
N GLU A 198 14.82 13.73 -2.59
CA GLU A 198 16.27 13.96 -2.51
C GLU A 198 16.75 14.26 -1.08
N VAL A 199 15.84 14.71 -0.22
CA VAL A 199 16.13 14.96 1.22
C VAL A 199 16.43 13.65 1.96
N TYR A 200 15.93 12.52 1.47
CA TYR A 200 16.15 11.21 2.07
C TYR A 200 17.40 10.54 1.50
N LEU A 201 18.56 10.92 2.05
CA LEU A 201 19.87 10.43 1.63
C LEU A 201 20.28 9.12 2.34
N ASP A 202 19.44 8.08 2.27
CA ASP A 202 19.93 6.73 2.56
C ASP A 202 20.52 6.11 1.28
N ARG A 203 21.77 5.66 1.36
CA ARG A 203 22.58 5.22 0.19
C ARG A 203 22.09 3.93 -0.44
N HIS A 204 21.13 3.26 0.19
CA HIS A 204 20.56 1.98 -0.23
C HIS A 204 19.13 2.09 -0.74
N THR A 205 18.55 3.30 -0.79
CA THR A 205 17.17 3.49 -1.27
C THR A 205 17.18 3.80 -2.75
N ASP A 206 16.42 3.03 -3.53
CA ASP A 206 16.13 3.39 -4.92
C ASP A 206 15.25 4.64 -4.96
N SER A 207 15.82 5.76 -5.42
CA SER A 207 15.13 7.03 -5.58
C SER A 207 13.85 6.91 -6.42
N GLU A 208 13.83 6.02 -7.42
CA GLU A 208 12.65 5.84 -8.28
C GLU A 208 11.44 5.35 -7.47
N THR A 209 11.63 4.45 -6.51
CA THR A 209 10.54 3.96 -5.64
C THR A 209 9.92 5.07 -4.79
N LEU A 210 10.76 5.95 -4.23
CA LEU A 210 10.28 7.07 -3.40
C LEU A 210 9.48 8.09 -4.21
N THR A 211 9.79 8.28 -5.49
CA THR A 211 9.03 9.20 -6.37
C THR A 211 7.60 8.75 -6.65
N GLN A 212 7.28 7.47 -6.38
CA GLN A 212 5.93 6.93 -6.50
C GLN A 212 5.04 7.25 -5.28
N ILE A 213 5.60 7.86 -4.23
CA ILE A 213 4.87 8.23 -3.01
C ILE A 213 4.32 9.65 -3.17
N HIS A 214 2.99 9.75 -3.23
CA HIS A 214 2.29 11.01 -3.40
C HIS A 214 1.63 11.46 -2.11
N LEU A 215 1.76 12.75 -1.78
CA LEU A 215 1.11 13.38 -0.64
C LEU A 215 0.06 14.38 -1.11
N TYR A 216 -1.14 14.29 -0.54
CA TYR A 216 -2.22 15.21 -0.80
C TYR A 216 -2.77 15.80 0.50
N ARG A 217 -3.33 17.00 0.42
CA ARG A 217 -4.04 17.66 1.52
C ARG A 217 -5.49 17.90 1.16
N VAL A 218 -6.40 17.55 2.08
CA VAL A 218 -7.84 17.82 1.93
C VAL A 218 -8.13 19.31 2.02
N LEU A 219 -8.82 19.83 1.00
CA LEU A 219 -9.12 21.24 0.77
C LEU A 219 -10.32 21.80 1.55
#